data_AF-A0A2E9L8U2-F1
#
_entry.id   AF-A0A2E9L8U2-F1
#
_cell.length_a   1.000
_cell.length_b   1.000
_cell.length_c   1.000
_cell.angle_alpha   90.00
_cell.angle_beta   90.00
_cell.angle_gamma   90.00
#
_symmetry.space_group_name_H-M   'P 1'
#
loop_
_entity.id
_entity.type
_entity.pdbx_description
1 polymer ?
#
loop_
_entity_poly.entity_id
_entity_poly.type
_entity_poly.pdbx_seq_one_letter_code
_entity_poly.pdbx_strand_id
1 'polypeptide(L)'
;ELGRVVDRGIRESGCIDMDELCIVPGEKVWGVMIDIHVLSDGGNIFDAAGLAAIAALRTAVVPAERFDVGEDHTLKVNGTPIMASFKRAGGRFVYDPSEEEELGGDERIHITLGDEGHLHSLQKGLKGVFTPDEFAEILAVAEQKCSELREMVAEKEGN
;
A
#
# COMPACT_ATOMS: atom_id res chain seq x y z
N GLU A 1 -7.10 -4.07 -11.85
CA GLU A 1 -5.96 -3.14 -11.63
C GLU A 1 -5.55 -3.13 -10.17
N LEU A 2 -6.48 -2.87 -9.24
CA LEU A 2 -6.29 -2.79 -7.78
C LEU A 2 -5.22 -3.73 -7.20
N GLY A 3 -5.42 -5.04 -7.25
CA GLY A 3 -4.49 -6.00 -6.63
C GLY A 3 -3.05 -5.89 -7.15
N ARG A 4 -2.85 -5.53 -8.42
CA ARG A 4 -1.50 -5.33 -8.99
C ARG A 4 -0.84 -4.02 -8.56
N VAL A 5 -1.62 -2.99 -8.24
CA VAL A 5 -1.11 -1.71 -7.75
C VAL A 5 -0.69 -1.86 -6.29
N VAL A 6 -1.53 -2.50 -5.47
CA VAL A 6 -1.21 -2.83 -4.08
C VAL A 6 0.00 -3.77 -4.01
N ASP A 7 0.03 -4.87 -4.79
CA ASP A 7 1.19 -5.76 -4.86
C ASP A 7 2.48 -5.02 -5.22
N ARG A 8 2.44 -4.10 -6.20
CA ARG A 8 3.63 -3.32 -6.57
C ARG A 8 4.10 -2.43 -5.43
N GLY A 9 3.19 -1.76 -4.73
CA GLY A 9 3.54 -0.94 -3.56
C GLY A 9 4.24 -1.75 -2.46
N ILE A 10 3.75 -2.98 -2.20
CA ILE A 10 4.32 -3.89 -1.20
C ILE A 10 5.66 -4.46 -1.68
N ARG A 11 5.70 -5.00 -2.90
CA ARG A 11 6.87 -5.69 -3.46
C ARG A 11 8.04 -4.75 -3.69
N GLU A 12 7.82 -3.60 -4.33
CA GLU A 12 8.88 -2.64 -4.66
C GLU A 12 9.39 -1.88 -3.43
N SER A 13 8.66 -1.94 -2.31
CA SER A 13 9.15 -1.40 -1.05
C SER A 13 10.21 -2.26 -0.36
N GLY A 14 10.30 -3.55 -0.71
CA GLY A 14 11.15 -4.49 0.02
C GLY A 14 10.71 -4.70 1.47
N CYS A 15 9.46 -4.38 1.82
CA CYS A 15 8.99 -4.47 3.19
C CYS A 15 8.93 -5.92 3.73
N ILE A 16 8.84 -6.91 2.85
CA ILE A 16 8.95 -8.33 3.22
C ILE A 16 10.34 -8.80 2.81
N ASP A 17 11.12 -9.26 3.80
CA ASP A 17 12.41 -9.89 3.54
C ASP A 17 12.18 -11.31 2.98
N MET A 18 12.48 -11.48 1.69
CA MET A 18 12.26 -12.75 0.99
C MET A 18 13.24 -13.84 1.45
N ASP A 19 14.41 -13.46 1.96
CA ASP A 19 15.41 -14.41 2.43
C ASP A 19 14.97 -15.04 3.77
N GLU A 20 14.29 -14.27 4.63
CA GLU A 20 13.72 -14.78 5.88
C GLU A 20 12.55 -15.75 5.68
N LEU A 21 11.92 -15.75 4.49
CA LEU A 21 10.87 -16.71 4.15
C LEU A 21 11.41 -18.08 3.77
N CYS A 22 12.72 -18.22 3.54
CA CYS A 22 13.35 -19.48 3.14
C CYS A 22 13.46 -20.44 4.33
N ILE A 23 12.87 -21.63 4.19
CA ILE A 23 12.96 -22.70 5.21
C ILE A 23 14.11 -23.65 4.84
N VAL A 24 14.11 -24.12 3.58
CA VAL A 24 15.15 -24.98 3.02
C VAL A 24 15.50 -24.47 1.62
N PRO A 25 16.75 -24.01 1.39
CA PRO A 25 17.17 -23.47 0.10
C PRO A 25 16.91 -24.43 -1.06
N GLY A 26 16.17 -23.97 -2.06
CA GLY A 26 15.85 -24.75 -3.27
C GLY A 26 14.75 -25.80 -3.10
N GLU A 27 14.16 -25.94 -1.90
CA GLU A 27 13.16 -26.96 -1.61
C GLU A 27 11.88 -26.39 -1.00
N LYS A 28 12.00 -25.53 0.03
CA LYS A 28 10.86 -25.10 0.84
C LYS A 28 10.96 -23.64 1.25
N VAL A 29 9.91 -22.87 0.99
CA VAL A 29 9.78 -21.45 1.29
C VAL A 29 8.35 -21.15 1.74
N TRP A 30 8.17 -20.13 2.56
CA TRP A 30 6.84 -19.59 2.85
C TRP A 30 6.28 -18.83 1.65
N GLY A 31 5.02 -19.11 1.32
CA GLY A 31 4.24 -18.29 0.40
C GLY A 31 3.34 -17.33 1.17
N VAL A 32 3.54 -16.03 1.03
CA VAL A 32 2.69 -15.01 1.64
C VAL A 32 1.55 -14.66 0.67
N MET A 33 0.32 -14.94 1.07
CA MET A 33 -0.88 -14.66 0.27
C MET A 33 -1.67 -13.52 0.92
N ILE A 34 -2.01 -12.50 0.13
CA ILE A 34 -2.81 -11.36 0.57
C ILE A 34 -4.10 -11.35 -0.23
N ASP A 35 -5.21 -11.65 0.44
CA ASP A 35 -6.54 -11.60 -0.15
C ASP A 35 -7.30 -10.39 0.38
N ILE A 36 -7.74 -9.51 -0.53
CA ILE A 36 -8.44 -8.28 -0.19
C ILE A 36 -9.90 -8.41 -0.60
N HIS A 37 -10.80 -8.25 0.35
CA HIS A 37 -12.24 -8.27 0.14
C HIS A 37 -12.86 -6.93 0.51
N VAL A 38 -13.34 -6.18 -0.50
CA VAL A 38 -14.00 -4.89 -0.30
C VAL A 38 -15.44 -5.13 0.14
N LEU A 39 -15.78 -4.66 1.34
CA LEU A 39 -17.11 -4.81 1.93
C LEU A 39 -18.06 -3.67 1.54
N SER A 40 -17.54 -2.45 1.48
CA SER A 40 -18.27 -1.24 1.11
C SER A 40 -17.32 -0.33 0.33
N ASP A 41 -17.75 0.09 -0.85
CA ASP A 41 -17.04 1.03 -1.68
C ASP A 41 -17.66 2.42 -1.49
N GLY A 42 -16.88 3.36 -0.97
CA GLY A 42 -17.27 4.76 -0.78
C GLY A 42 -16.31 5.74 -1.46
N GLY A 43 -15.46 5.24 -2.36
CA GLY A 43 -14.33 5.97 -2.94
C GLY A 43 -12.98 5.48 -2.41
N ASN A 44 -11.95 5.62 -3.24
CA ASN A 44 -10.55 5.34 -2.94
C ASN A 44 -10.26 3.95 -2.34
N ILE A 45 -10.84 2.91 -2.95
CA ILE A 45 -10.56 1.51 -2.54
C ILE A 45 -9.07 1.12 -2.67
N PHE A 46 -8.27 1.91 -3.40
CA PHE A 46 -6.84 1.68 -3.54
C PHE A 46 -6.11 1.91 -2.22
N ASP A 47 -6.22 3.11 -1.65
CA ASP A 47 -5.50 3.43 -0.41
C ASP A 47 -6.00 2.57 0.76
N ALA A 48 -7.32 2.35 0.83
CA ALA A 48 -7.91 1.46 1.83
C ALA A 48 -7.36 0.03 1.72
N ALA A 49 -7.25 -0.52 0.51
CA ALA A 49 -6.67 -1.84 0.27
C ALA A 49 -5.18 -1.90 0.61
N GLY A 50 -4.40 -0.87 0.26
CA GLY A 50 -2.99 -0.78 0.60
C GLY A 50 -2.73 -0.74 2.11
N LEU A 51 -3.48 0.11 2.82
CA LEU A 51 -3.44 0.20 4.28
C LEU A 51 -3.84 -1.11 4.95
N ALA A 52 -4.94 -1.71 4.52
CA ALA A 52 -5.40 -2.99 5.06
C ALA A 52 -4.39 -4.11 4.83
N ALA A 53 -3.74 -4.15 3.65
CA ALA A 53 -2.72 -5.15 3.35
C ALA A 53 -1.49 -5.01 4.25
N ILE A 54 -1.00 -3.79 4.48
CA ILE A 54 0.14 -3.56 5.37
C ILE A 54 -0.20 -3.87 6.83
N ALA A 55 -1.38 -3.46 7.30
CA ALA A 55 -1.84 -3.82 8.65
C ALA A 55 -1.97 -5.34 8.83
N ALA A 56 -2.52 -6.05 7.82
CA ALA A 56 -2.65 -7.50 7.84
C ALA A 56 -1.28 -8.20 7.85
N LEU A 57 -0.33 -7.76 7.02
CA LEU A 57 1.02 -8.33 6.99
C LEU A 57 1.74 -8.18 8.33
N ARG A 58 1.60 -7.03 8.99
CA ARG A 58 2.26 -6.75 10.26
C ARG A 58 1.68 -7.49 11.46
N THR A 59 0.43 -7.94 11.34
CA THR A 59 -0.25 -8.75 12.36
C THR A 59 -0.27 -10.24 12.00
N ALA A 60 0.29 -10.62 10.86
CA ALA A 60 0.30 -12.00 10.39
C ALA A 60 1.21 -12.86 11.25
N VAL A 61 0.70 -14.04 11.65
CA VAL A 61 1.49 -15.06 12.36
C VAL A 61 1.91 -16.13 11.38
N VAL A 62 3.22 -16.38 11.31
CA VAL A 62 3.82 -17.49 10.57
C VAL A 62 3.61 -18.78 11.37
N PRO A 63 2.85 -19.75 10.83
CA PRO A 63 2.44 -20.95 11.57
C PRO A 63 3.52 -22.04 11.53
N ALA A 64 4.73 -21.75 12.00
CA ALA A 64 5.88 -22.64 11.91
C ALA A 64 5.69 -23.96 12.67
N GLU A 65 4.98 -23.96 13.80
CA GLU A 65 4.73 -25.17 14.61
C GLU A 65 3.90 -26.19 13.84
N ARG A 66 2.85 -25.70 13.16
CA ARG A 66 1.93 -26.53 12.38
C ARG A 66 2.62 -27.33 11.28
N PHE A 67 3.76 -26.84 10.79
CA PHE A 67 4.51 -27.47 9.71
C PHE A 67 5.82 -28.10 10.17
N ASP A 68 6.03 -28.24 11.49
CA ASP A 68 7.22 -28.80 12.12
C ASP A 68 8.53 -28.09 11.71
N VAL A 69 8.50 -26.76 11.54
CA VAL A 69 9.65 -25.94 11.10
C VAL A 69 10.11 -24.89 12.11
N GLY A 70 9.53 -24.86 13.31
CA GLY A 70 9.93 -23.94 14.39
C GLY A 70 8.75 -23.53 15.27
N GLU A 71 8.94 -22.48 16.07
CA GLU A 71 7.87 -21.84 16.86
C GLU A 71 7.14 -20.77 16.04
N ASP A 72 5.84 -20.62 16.28
CA ASP A 72 5.02 -19.59 15.64
C ASP A 72 5.55 -18.20 16.00
N HIS A 73 5.63 -17.32 15.00
CA HIS A 73 6.18 -15.98 15.17
C HIS A 73 5.48 -14.99 14.23
N THR A 74 5.54 -13.70 14.56
CA THR A 74 4.99 -12.67 13.69
C THR A 74 5.84 -12.53 12.42
N LEU A 75 5.18 -12.36 11.28
CA LEU A 75 5.85 -12.05 10.02
C LEU A 75 6.63 -10.73 10.17
N LYS A 76 7.93 -10.76 9.89
CA LYS A 76 8.75 -9.56 9.91
C LYS A 76 8.42 -8.69 8.70
N VAL A 77 8.00 -7.46 8.97
CA VAL A 77 7.71 -6.45 7.95
C VAL A 77 8.57 -5.22 8.25
N ASN A 78 9.48 -4.91 7.34
CA ASN A 78 10.37 -3.76 7.41
C ASN A 78 9.71 -2.54 6.75
N GLY A 79 9.71 -1.40 7.42
CA GLY A 79 9.12 -0.17 6.90
C GLY A 79 7.62 -0.26 6.57
N THR A 80 7.04 0.87 6.17
CA THR A 80 5.59 0.97 5.99
C THR A 80 5.29 1.71 4.69
N PRO A 81 5.17 1.00 3.56
CA PRO A 81 4.77 1.63 2.31
C PRO A 81 3.30 2.04 2.39
N ILE A 82 3.04 3.34 2.25
CA ILE A 82 1.70 3.91 2.27
C ILE A 82 1.39 4.44 0.88
N MET A 83 0.17 4.17 0.42
CA MET A 83 -0.33 4.70 -0.84
C MET A 83 -1.17 5.95 -0.61
N ALA A 84 -0.98 6.95 -1.45
CA ALA A 84 -1.77 8.16 -1.52
C ALA A 84 -2.34 8.30 -2.94
N SER A 85 -3.66 8.42 -3.01
CA SER A 85 -4.41 8.49 -4.25
C SER A 85 -4.99 9.86 -4.48
N PHE A 86 -4.91 10.31 -5.73
CA PHE A 86 -5.42 11.60 -6.17
C PHE A 86 -6.27 11.44 -7.42
N LYS A 87 -7.32 12.24 -7.51
CA LYS A 87 -8.25 12.29 -8.64
C LYS A 87 -8.42 13.73 -9.10
N ARG A 88 -8.49 13.98 -10.41
CA ARG A 88 -8.87 15.29 -10.92
C ARG A 88 -10.37 15.46 -10.84
N ALA A 89 -10.85 16.38 -10.01
CA ALA A 89 -12.24 16.78 -9.88
C ALA A 89 -12.36 18.31 -9.88
N GLY A 90 -13.31 18.87 -10.65
CA GLY A 90 -13.51 20.33 -10.71
C GLY A 90 -12.29 21.12 -11.20
N GLY A 91 -11.42 20.51 -12.02
CA GLY A 91 -10.22 21.14 -12.57
C GLY A 91 -8.98 21.12 -11.66
N ARG A 92 -9.04 20.48 -10.48
CA ARG A 92 -7.91 20.33 -9.55
C ARG A 92 -7.76 18.87 -9.12
N PHE A 93 -6.59 18.50 -8.60
CA PHE A 93 -6.43 17.20 -7.96
C PHE A 93 -6.91 17.24 -6.51
N VAL A 94 -7.76 16.29 -6.15
CA VAL A 94 -8.22 16.04 -4.77
C VAL A 94 -7.54 14.77 -4.26
N TYR A 95 -7.06 14.83 -3.02
CA TYR A 95 -6.56 13.67 -2.28
C TYR A 95 -7.73 12.90 -1.69
N ASP A 96 -7.62 11.56 -1.66
CA ASP A 96 -8.63 10.66 -1.07
C ASP A 96 -10.04 10.89 -1.62
N PRO A 97 -10.24 10.67 -2.94
CA PRO A 97 -11.51 10.97 -3.59
C PRO A 97 -12.65 10.09 -3.06
N SER A 98 -13.76 10.75 -2.76
CA SER A 98 -15.05 10.08 -2.52
C SER A 98 -15.62 9.46 -3.79
N GLU A 99 -16.63 8.60 -3.65
CA GLU A 99 -17.37 8.00 -4.78
C GLU A 99 -17.82 9.05 -5.81
N GLU A 100 -18.37 10.18 -5.34
CA GLU A 100 -18.84 11.27 -6.21
C GLU A 100 -17.70 11.90 -7.03
N GLU A 101 -16.54 12.11 -6.41
CA GLU A 101 -15.35 12.66 -7.07
C GLU A 101 -14.72 11.66 -8.03
N GLU A 102 -14.75 10.37 -7.71
CA GLU A 102 -14.28 9.31 -8.60
C GLU A 102 -15.14 9.18 -9.86
N LEU A 103 -16.47 9.28 -9.72
CA LEU A 103 -17.44 9.22 -10.81
C LEU A 103 -17.31 10.42 -11.77
N GLY A 104 -17.13 11.62 -11.22
CA GLY A 104 -17.08 12.86 -12.00
C GLY A 104 -15.71 13.18 -12.61
N GLY A 105 -14.63 12.56 -12.13
CA GLY A 105 -13.28 12.94 -12.51
C GLY A 105 -12.68 12.16 -13.68
N ASP A 106 -11.74 12.79 -14.39
CA ASP A 106 -11.16 12.24 -15.62
C ASP A 106 -9.83 11.51 -15.41
N GLU A 107 -9.00 12.01 -14.49
CA GLU A 107 -7.61 11.61 -14.30
C GLU A 107 -7.38 11.12 -12.88
N ARG A 108 -6.51 10.13 -12.69
CA ARG A 108 -6.08 9.71 -11.36
C ARG A 108 -4.61 9.31 -11.31
N ILE A 109 -4.04 9.37 -10.12
CA ILE A 109 -2.69 8.90 -9.83
C ILE A 109 -2.65 8.28 -8.43
N HIS A 110 -2.02 7.11 -8.34
CA HIS A 110 -1.72 6.44 -7.08
C HIS A 110 -0.21 6.48 -6.87
N ILE A 111 0.23 6.89 -5.69
CA ILE A 111 1.65 7.04 -5.35
C ILE A 111 1.91 6.24 -4.08
N THR A 112 2.85 5.31 -4.11
CA THR A 112 3.31 4.58 -2.92
C THR A 112 4.62 5.16 -2.44
N LEU A 113 4.62 5.67 -1.21
CA LEU A 113 5.81 6.18 -0.53
C LEU A 113 6.19 5.27 0.63
N GLY A 114 7.47 4.92 0.69
CA GLY A 114 8.07 4.23 1.82
C GLY A 114 8.50 5.18 2.92
N ASP A 115 9.35 4.64 3.78
CA ASP A 115 9.98 5.40 4.86
C ASP A 115 10.86 6.51 4.27
N GLU A 116 10.95 7.63 5.00
CA GLU A 116 11.69 8.83 4.58
C GLU A 116 11.22 9.45 3.25
N GLY A 117 10.02 9.10 2.78
CA GLY A 117 9.42 9.64 1.55
C GLY A 117 9.93 8.99 0.26
N HIS A 118 10.65 7.86 0.34
CA HIS A 118 11.13 7.16 -0.85
C HIS A 118 9.96 6.71 -1.75
N LEU A 119 9.99 7.13 -3.01
CA LEU A 119 9.00 6.73 -4.01
C LEU A 119 9.23 5.27 -4.45
N HIS A 120 8.31 4.38 -4.09
CA HIS A 120 8.37 2.96 -4.51
C HIS A 120 7.57 2.68 -5.76
N SER A 121 6.41 3.32 -5.90
CA SER A 121 5.53 3.02 -7.03
C SER A 121 4.66 4.21 -7.42
N LEU A 122 4.34 4.30 -8.71
CA LEU A 122 3.42 5.26 -9.27
C LEU A 122 2.54 4.57 -10.31
N GLN A 123 1.24 4.84 -10.26
CA GLN A 123 0.27 4.36 -11.23
C GLN A 123 -0.65 5.51 -11.66
N LYS A 124 -0.39 6.08 -12.84
CA LYS A 124 -1.36 6.94 -13.52
C LYS A 124 -2.49 6.06 -14.06
N GLY A 125 -3.72 6.46 -13.79
CA GLY A 125 -4.92 5.87 -14.37
C GLY A 125 -5.71 6.87 -15.22
N LEU A 126 -6.68 6.32 -15.95
CA LEU A 126 -7.69 7.06 -16.70
C LEU A 126 -7.11 8.05 -17.74
N LYS A 127 -7.96 8.88 -18.33
CA LYS A 127 -7.62 9.74 -19.47
C LYS A 127 -7.24 11.13 -18.99
N GLY A 128 -6.16 11.67 -19.55
CA GLY A 128 -5.71 13.04 -19.33
C GLY A 128 -4.27 13.13 -18.80
N VAL A 129 -3.86 14.33 -18.42
CA VAL A 129 -2.46 14.73 -18.20
C VAL A 129 -2.30 15.62 -16.97
N PHE A 130 -1.15 15.53 -16.33
CA PHE A 130 -0.72 16.43 -15.27
C PHE A 130 0.39 17.35 -15.78
N THR A 131 0.39 18.59 -15.31
CA THR A 131 1.55 19.48 -15.49
C THR A 131 2.65 19.13 -14.48
N PRO A 132 3.91 19.54 -14.73
CA PRO A 132 4.97 19.37 -13.74
C PRO A 132 4.68 20.03 -12.39
N ASP A 133 4.03 21.21 -12.41
CA ASP A 133 3.66 21.95 -11.21
C ASP A 133 2.58 21.20 -10.40
N GLU A 134 1.55 20.69 -11.08
CA GLU A 134 0.52 19.85 -10.44
C GLU A 134 1.13 18.59 -9.84
N PHE A 135 2.08 17.96 -10.53
CA PHE A 135 2.75 16.77 -10.00
C PHE A 135 3.60 17.07 -8.77
N ALA A 136 4.30 18.21 -8.74
CA ALA A 136 5.06 18.65 -7.57
C ALA A 136 4.15 18.92 -6.36
N GLU A 137 2.99 19.56 -6.58
CA GLU A 137 1.99 19.76 -5.53
C GLU A 137 1.44 18.43 -4.99
N ILE A 138 1.11 17.49 -5.90
CA ILE A 138 0.64 16.15 -5.52
C ILE A 138 1.68 15.41 -4.66
N LEU A 139 2.96 15.43 -5.05
CA LEU A 139 4.02 14.77 -4.30
C LEU A 139 4.18 15.35 -2.89
N ALA A 140 4.16 16.68 -2.76
CA ALA A 140 4.26 17.34 -1.46
C ALA A 140 3.10 16.94 -0.52
N VAL A 141 1.88 16.87 -1.05
CA VAL A 141 0.72 16.41 -0.27
C VAL A 141 0.83 14.91 0.05
N ALA A 142 1.30 14.09 -0.90
CA ALA A 142 1.49 12.66 -0.69
C ALA A 142 2.51 12.38 0.44
N GLU A 143 3.64 13.09 0.46
CA GLU A 143 4.65 12.97 1.52
C GLU A 143 4.05 13.27 2.90
N GLN A 144 3.31 14.38 3.01
CA GLN A 144 2.64 14.75 4.25
C GLN A 144 1.63 13.67 4.69
N LYS A 145 0.73 13.26 3.80
CA LYS A 145 -0.36 12.33 4.13
C LYS A 145 0.14 10.91 4.41
N CYS A 146 1.13 10.44 3.66
CA CYS A 146 1.76 9.15 3.94
C CYS A 146 2.48 9.14 5.30
N SER A 147 3.07 10.27 5.74
CA SER A 147 3.65 10.37 7.08
C SER A 147 2.58 10.26 8.17
N GLU A 148 1.50 11.02 8.06
CA GLU A 148 0.36 10.99 9.01
C GLU A 148 -0.23 9.57 9.12
N LEU A 149 -0.49 8.91 7.99
CA LEU A 149 -1.05 7.56 7.96
C LEU A 149 -0.09 6.51 8.52
N ARG A 150 1.22 6.67 8.30
CA ARG A 150 2.23 5.75 8.84
C ARG A 150 2.27 5.79 10.38
N GLU A 151 2.16 6.98 10.96
CA GLU A 151 2.06 7.15 12.42
C GLU A 151 0.79 6.45 12.96
N MET A 152 -0.35 6.63 12.30
CA MET A 152 -1.60 5.96 12.68
C MET A 152 -1.50 4.43 12.63
N VAL A 153 -0.83 3.88 11.61
CA VAL A 153 -0.61 2.43 11.50
C VAL A 153 0.28 1.94 12.65
N ALA A 154 1.38 2.64 12.94
CA ALA A 154 2.30 2.29 14.03
C ALA A 154 1.62 2.36 15.41
N GLU A 155 0.74 3.34 15.66
CA GLU A 155 -0.01 3.44 16.92
C GLU A 155 -0.95 2.25 17.16
N LYS A 156 -1.49 1.65 16.09
CA LYS A 156 -2.44 0.53 16.18
C LYS A 156 -1.76 -0.83 16.32
N GLU A 157 -0.47 -0.92 16.03
CA GLU A 157 0.34 -2.13 16.19
C GLU A 157 0.73 -2.40 17.64
N GLY A 158 0.77 -1.38 18.49
CA GLY A 158 1.24 -1.46 19.88
C GLY A 158 0.27 -2.05 20.91
N ASN A 159 -0.66 -2.92 20.52
CA ASN A 159 -1.62 -3.59 21.42
C ASN A 159 -1.22 -5.02 21.76
#